data_AF-A0A0G4H4N6-F1
#
_entry.id   AF-A0A0G4H4N6-F1
#
_cell.length_a   1.000
_cell.length_b   1.000
_cell.length_c   1.000
_cell.angle_alpha   90.00
_cell.angle_beta   90.00
_cell.angle_gamma   90.00
#
_symmetry.space_group_name_H-M   'P 1'
#
loop_
_entity.id
_entity.type
_entity.pdbx_description
1 polymer ?
#
loop_
_entity_poly.entity_id
_entity_poly.type
_entity_poly.pdbx_seq_one_letter_code
_entity_poly.pdbx_strand_id
1 'polypeptide(L)'
;MSLSVSSLSGRVVGLFEGRNVFTDGSGLYILVQQGDGGPLGGDRERRFIRKTDYGLIRLFDDVNLDLRQLASSVGVANGGGATLRQRQEGSSSAPNSNGDGFSVSPLGNRYRIVTEGTGRVPTLNDRVKVDDIWWRDAFDSQNNAFFDRRGKVWLASDWVGCLREAMLSMREGETRQVIIPADDRYYPRYVQLRLVSIE
;
A
#
# COMPACT_ATOMS: atom_id res chain seq x y z
N MET A 1 23.52 -7.98 -29.54
CA MET A 1 22.58 -8.64 -28.62
C MET A 1 21.21 -8.01 -28.84
N SER A 2 20.31 -8.73 -29.51
CA SER A 2 18.94 -8.27 -29.78
C SER A 2 18.09 -8.57 -28.55
N LEU A 3 17.64 -7.52 -27.84
CA LEU A 3 16.69 -7.68 -26.74
C LEU A 3 15.31 -7.91 -27.35
N SER A 4 14.82 -9.13 -27.23
CA SER A 4 13.48 -9.54 -27.64
C SER A 4 12.43 -8.59 -27.05
N VAL A 5 11.61 -8.00 -27.93
CA VAL A 5 10.48 -7.10 -27.62
C VAL A 5 9.30 -7.92 -27.10
N SER A 6 9.51 -8.65 -26.01
CA SER A 6 8.48 -9.47 -25.39
C SER A 6 7.64 -8.62 -24.44
N SER A 7 6.39 -8.39 -24.82
CA SER A 7 5.25 -7.96 -23.99
C SER A 7 5.44 -6.70 -23.13
N LEU A 8 4.83 -5.59 -23.58
CA LEU A 8 4.58 -4.38 -22.77
C LEU A 8 3.50 -4.65 -21.70
N SER A 9 3.70 -5.65 -20.85
CA SER A 9 2.82 -5.93 -19.69
C SER A 9 3.10 -5.00 -18.50
N GLY A 10 3.87 -3.93 -18.69
CA GLY A 10 4.08 -2.93 -17.66
C GLY A 10 2.75 -2.29 -17.26
N ARG A 11 2.43 -2.30 -15.97
CA ARG A 11 1.27 -1.59 -15.43
C ARG A 11 1.55 -0.08 -15.52
N VAL A 12 0.56 0.70 -15.93
CA VAL A 12 0.66 2.18 -15.85
C VAL A 12 0.64 2.56 -14.38
N VAL A 13 1.63 3.34 -13.95
CA VAL A 13 1.84 3.73 -12.54
C VAL A 13 1.56 5.21 -12.28
N GLY A 14 1.57 6.04 -13.33
CA GLY A 14 1.30 7.47 -13.17
C GLY A 14 1.45 8.25 -14.47
N LEU A 15 1.58 9.57 -14.32
CA LEU A 15 1.77 10.53 -15.41
C LEU A 15 3.04 11.35 -15.21
N PHE A 16 3.75 11.60 -16.30
CA PHE A 16 4.88 12.54 -16.36
C PHE A 16 4.72 13.38 -17.62
N GLU A 17 4.68 14.70 -17.48
CA GLU A 17 4.42 15.63 -18.58
C GLU A 17 3.13 15.30 -19.38
N GLY A 18 2.09 14.83 -18.68
CA GLY A 18 0.82 14.44 -19.30
C GLY A 18 0.83 13.11 -20.05
N ARG A 19 1.90 12.32 -19.94
CA ARG A 19 2.06 11.02 -20.61
C ARG A 19 2.10 9.88 -19.61
N ASN A 20 1.58 8.72 -20.02
CA ASN A 20 1.56 7.50 -19.21
C ASN A 20 2.98 7.02 -18.91
N VAL A 21 3.24 6.78 -17.62
CA VAL A 21 4.47 6.21 -17.09
C VAL A 21 4.24 4.77 -16.71
N PHE A 22 5.20 3.93 -17.05
CA PHE A 22 5.21 2.50 -16.77
C PHE A 22 6.40 2.14 -15.89
N THR A 23 6.27 1.11 -15.07
CA THR A 23 7.40 0.47 -14.41
C THR A 23 7.93 -0.69 -15.26
N ASP A 24 9.24 -0.84 -15.32
CA ASP A 24 9.92 -1.94 -16.01
C ASP A 24 10.02 -3.23 -15.18
N GLY A 25 9.54 -3.21 -13.93
CA GLY A 25 9.67 -4.30 -12.97
C GLY A 25 11.01 -4.36 -12.22
N SER A 26 12.01 -3.56 -12.62
CA SER A 26 13.30 -3.40 -11.93
C SER A 26 13.37 -2.13 -11.06
N GLY A 27 12.32 -1.30 -11.10
CA GLY A 27 12.22 -0.03 -10.36
C GLY A 27 12.60 1.20 -11.19
N LEU A 28 12.65 1.06 -12.53
CA LEU A 28 12.81 2.20 -13.44
C LEU A 28 11.47 2.61 -14.04
N TYR A 29 11.31 3.92 -14.22
CA TYR A 29 10.16 4.50 -14.88
C TYR A 29 10.44 4.76 -16.35
N ILE A 30 9.52 4.32 -17.21
CA ILE A 30 9.64 4.42 -18.66
C ILE A 30 8.43 5.16 -19.23
N LEU A 31 8.71 6.10 -20.13
CA LEU A 31 7.71 6.67 -21.04
C LEU A 31 7.69 5.85 -22.33
N VAL A 32 6.48 5.52 -22.79
CA VAL A 32 6.29 4.94 -24.11
C VAL A 32 5.73 6.05 -25.01
N GLN A 33 6.55 6.56 -25.92
CA GLN A 33 6.11 7.51 -26.93
C GLN A 33 5.72 6.74 -28.20
N GLN A 34 4.52 7.01 -28.70
CA GLN A 34 4.12 6.52 -30.00
C GLN A 34 4.86 7.33 -31.06
N GLY A 35 5.71 6.68 -31.87
CA GLY A 35 6.33 7.33 -33.02
C GLY A 35 5.29 7.67 -34.09
N ASP A 36 5.67 8.51 -35.05
CA ASP A 36 4.77 9.07 -36.09
C ASP A 36 4.20 8.03 -37.09
N GLY A 37 4.46 6.74 -36.91
CA GLY A 37 3.72 5.71 -37.62
C GLY A 37 2.36 5.52 -36.96
N GLY A 38 1.28 5.73 -37.72
CA GLY A 38 -0.09 5.65 -37.25
C GLY A 38 -0.48 4.34 -36.51
N PRO A 39 -1.77 4.16 -36.18
CA PRO A 39 -2.25 3.15 -35.23
C PRO A 39 -1.88 1.68 -35.53
N LEU A 40 -1.35 1.38 -36.71
CA LEU A 40 -1.01 0.04 -37.16
C LEU A 40 0.50 -0.20 -37.40
N GLY A 41 1.40 0.76 -37.14
CA GLY A 41 2.81 0.56 -37.52
C GLY A 41 3.85 1.54 -36.98
N GLY A 42 3.56 2.35 -35.97
CA GLY A 42 4.57 3.20 -35.34
C GLY A 42 5.54 2.42 -34.47
N ASP A 43 6.84 2.59 -34.74
CA ASP A 43 7.90 2.22 -33.79
C ASP A 43 7.64 2.95 -32.47
N ARG A 44 7.54 2.17 -31.38
CA ARG A 44 7.33 2.70 -30.04
C ARG A 44 8.69 3.00 -29.43
N GLU A 45 9.01 4.29 -29.29
CA GLU A 45 10.23 4.70 -28.61
C GLU A 45 10.03 4.62 -27.10
N ARG A 46 10.95 3.93 -26.43
CA ARG A 46 11.01 3.87 -24.96
C ARG A 46 12.03 4.88 -24.47
N ARG A 47 11.59 5.81 -23.63
CA ARG A 47 12.48 6.79 -22.98
C ARG A 47 12.51 6.54 -21.48
N PHE A 48 13.69 6.29 -20.95
CA PHE A 48 13.90 6.18 -19.50
C PHE A 48 13.82 7.57 -18.87
N ILE A 49 13.03 7.70 -17.80
CA ILE A 49 12.98 8.92 -17.01
C ILE A 49 14.24 8.95 -16.13
N ARG A 50 14.89 10.11 -16.02
CA ARG A 50 16.07 10.25 -15.16
C ARG A 50 15.63 10.19 -13.70
N LYS A 51 16.45 9.59 -12.84
CA LYS A 51 16.15 9.50 -11.40
C LYS A 51 15.90 10.85 -10.74
N THR A 52 16.54 11.91 -11.22
CA THR A 52 16.34 13.29 -10.74
C THR A 52 14.91 13.79 -10.96
N ASP A 53 14.20 13.21 -11.92
CA ASP A 53 12.88 13.68 -12.36
C ASP A 53 11.75 12.82 -11.77
N TYR A 54 12.08 11.82 -10.95
CA TYR A 54 11.09 10.91 -10.36
C TYR A 54 10.07 11.64 -9.48
N GLY A 55 10.50 12.70 -8.78
CA GLY A 55 9.59 13.52 -7.96
C GLY A 55 8.58 14.34 -8.75
N LEU A 56 8.71 14.40 -10.09
CA LEU A 56 7.75 15.07 -10.98
C LEU A 56 6.68 14.10 -11.52
N ILE A 57 6.83 12.80 -11.27
CA ILE A 57 5.85 11.79 -11.67
C ILE A 57 4.65 11.89 -10.73
N ARG A 58 3.47 12.11 -11.29
CA ARG A 58 2.20 12.06 -10.55
C ARG A 58 1.73 10.62 -10.54
N LEU A 59 1.93 9.90 -9.44
CA LEU A 59 1.48 8.51 -9.32
C LEU A 59 -0.05 8.48 -9.23
N PHE A 60 -0.69 7.47 -9.82
CA PHE A 60 -2.15 7.38 -9.78
C PHE A 60 -2.70 7.13 -8.38
N ASP A 61 -1.88 6.59 -7.48
CA ASP A 61 -2.23 6.46 -6.07
C ASP A 61 -2.42 7.84 -5.40
N ASP A 62 -1.72 8.88 -5.87
CA ASP A 62 -1.90 10.27 -5.40
C ASP A 62 -3.19 10.92 -5.96
N VAL A 63 -3.61 10.53 -7.17
CA VAL A 63 -4.81 11.08 -7.84
C VAL A 63 -6.11 10.57 -7.20
N ASN A 64 -6.05 9.44 -6.50
CA ASN A 64 -7.23 8.84 -5.85
C ASN A 64 -7.65 9.57 -4.55
N LEU A 65 -6.81 10.47 -4.02
CA LEU A 65 -7.20 11.32 -2.89
C LEU A 65 -8.25 12.39 -3.28
N ASP A 66 -8.18 12.91 -4.52
CA ASP A 66 -9.03 14.02 -4.97
C ASP A 66 -10.41 13.59 -5.49
N LEU A 67 -10.53 12.40 -6.08
CA LEU A 67 -11.82 11.92 -6.61
C LEU A 67 -12.85 11.63 -5.50
N ARG A 68 -12.40 11.28 -4.28
CA ARG A 68 -13.29 11.16 -3.11
C ARG A 68 -13.74 12.52 -2.58
N GLN A 69 -12.97 13.59 -2.80
CA GLN A 69 -13.39 14.96 -2.43
C GLN A 69 -14.35 15.57 -3.47
N LEU A 70 -14.30 15.13 -4.73
CA LEU A 70 -15.26 15.57 -5.75
C LEU A 70 -16.62 14.85 -5.64
N ALA A 71 -16.67 13.64 -5.11
CA ALA A 71 -17.90 12.86 -4.95
C ALA A 71 -18.81 13.33 -3.78
N SER A 72 -18.35 14.22 -2.91
CA SER A 72 -19.11 14.71 -1.74
C SER A 72 -19.92 15.99 -1.98
N SER A 73 -19.97 16.53 -3.21
CA SER A 73 -20.64 17.82 -3.48
C SER A 73 -22.02 17.77 -4.15
N VAL A 74 -22.55 16.59 -4.52
CA VAL A 74 -23.89 16.52 -5.12
C VAL A 74 -24.92 16.13 -4.06
N GLY A 75 -25.33 17.14 -3.28
CA GLY A 75 -26.51 17.07 -2.44
C GLY A 75 -27.79 17.17 -3.29
N VAL A 76 -28.51 16.05 -3.42
CA VAL A 76 -29.92 16.07 -3.86
C VAL A 76 -30.78 15.71 -2.65
N ALA A 77 -31.53 16.71 -2.19
CA ALA A 77 -32.54 16.60 -1.15
C ALA A 77 -33.88 16.14 -1.75
N ASN A 78 -34.52 15.19 -1.07
CA ASN A 78 -35.96 14.87 -0.97
C ASN A 78 -36.04 13.36 -0.65
N GLY A 79 -36.68 12.85 0.40
CA GLY A 79 -37.78 13.32 1.22
C GLY A 79 -38.70 12.11 1.41
N GLY A 80 -39.10 11.81 2.65
CA GLY A 80 -40.24 10.92 2.93
C GLY A 80 -39.94 9.50 3.45
N GLY A 81 -39.90 9.40 4.79
CA GLY A 81 -40.53 8.35 5.61
C GLY A 81 -40.51 6.89 5.16
N ALA A 82 -39.71 6.06 5.84
CA ALA A 82 -40.12 4.75 6.34
C ALA A 82 -39.10 4.25 7.37
N THR A 83 -39.54 4.03 8.61
CA THR A 83 -38.73 3.50 9.70
C THR A 83 -38.53 1.99 9.52
N LEU A 84 -37.54 1.60 8.70
CA LEU A 84 -37.07 0.23 8.60
C LEU A 84 -35.85 0.08 9.51
N ARG A 85 -36.02 -0.70 10.59
CA ARG A 85 -34.92 -1.20 11.44
C ARG A 85 -34.02 -2.07 10.58
N GLN A 86 -33.07 -1.44 9.90
CA GLN A 86 -32.00 -2.12 9.20
C GLN A 86 -31.01 -2.60 10.25
N ARG A 87 -31.04 -3.91 10.51
CA ARG A 87 -30.01 -4.63 11.25
C ARG A 87 -28.68 -4.34 10.55
N GLN A 88 -27.89 -3.48 11.15
CA GLN A 88 -26.55 -3.11 10.69
C GLN A 88 -25.63 -4.28 11.03
N GLU A 89 -25.75 -5.36 10.27
CA GLU A 89 -24.69 -6.36 10.18
C GLU A 89 -23.52 -5.64 9.50
N GLY A 90 -22.40 -5.55 10.22
CA GLY A 90 -21.24 -4.78 9.84
C GLY A 90 -20.87 -5.03 8.40
N SER A 91 -21.08 -4.03 7.56
CA SER A 91 -20.41 -3.95 6.27
C SER A 91 -18.95 -3.63 6.59
N SER A 92 -18.21 -4.66 6.99
CA SER A 92 -16.77 -4.69 6.89
C SER A 92 -16.52 -4.56 5.39
N SER A 93 -16.27 -3.33 4.97
CA SER A 93 -15.76 -3.00 3.65
C SER A 93 -14.54 -3.88 3.42
N ALA A 94 -14.76 -5.00 2.75
CA ALA A 94 -13.73 -5.99 2.52
C ALA A 94 -12.62 -5.27 1.78
N PRO A 95 -11.43 -5.13 2.39
CA PRO A 95 -10.30 -4.52 1.70
C PRO A 95 -10.09 -5.30 0.40
N ASN A 96 -9.78 -4.59 -0.69
CA ASN A 96 -9.50 -5.17 -2.01
C ASN A 96 -8.43 -6.26 -1.85
N SER A 97 -8.89 -7.50 -1.69
CA SER A 97 -8.06 -8.66 -1.47
C SER A 97 -7.49 -9.05 -2.82
N ASN A 98 -6.20 -8.81 -3.01
CA ASN A 98 -5.48 -9.47 -4.09
C ASN A 98 -5.45 -10.97 -3.74
N GLY A 99 -5.52 -11.86 -4.74
CA GLY A 99 -5.74 -13.30 -4.55
C GLY A 99 -4.74 -14.05 -3.65
N ASP A 100 -3.74 -13.37 -3.09
CA ASP A 100 -2.80 -13.86 -2.08
C ASP A 100 -3.23 -13.59 -0.62
N GLY A 101 -4.41 -13.00 -0.40
CA GLY A 101 -4.95 -12.74 0.93
C GLY A 101 -4.33 -11.52 1.63
N PHE A 102 -3.58 -10.69 0.91
CA PHE A 102 -3.15 -9.39 1.40
C PHE A 102 -4.10 -8.28 0.96
N SER A 103 -4.38 -7.41 1.91
CA SER A 103 -5.03 -6.13 1.74
C SER A 103 -4.00 -5.04 1.41
N VAL A 104 -4.46 -3.96 0.78
CA VAL A 104 -3.64 -2.78 0.48
C VAL A 104 -4.15 -1.61 1.33
N SER A 105 -3.26 -0.97 2.07
CA SER A 105 -3.57 0.22 2.85
C SER A 105 -3.75 1.45 1.96
N PRO A 106 -4.32 2.55 2.46
CA PRO A 106 -4.38 3.81 1.72
C PRO A 106 -3.02 4.31 1.19
N LEU A 107 -1.92 4.03 1.90
CA LEU A 107 -0.56 4.36 1.44
C LEU A 107 0.07 3.30 0.51
N GLY A 108 -0.71 2.33 0.02
CA GLY A 108 -0.23 1.29 -0.88
C GLY A 108 0.51 0.14 -0.18
N ASN A 109 0.57 0.12 1.15
CA ASN A 109 1.27 -0.92 1.89
C ASN A 109 0.46 -2.20 1.94
N ARG A 110 1.12 -3.34 1.76
CA ARG A 110 0.45 -4.64 1.76
C ARG A 110 0.48 -5.24 3.14
N TYR A 111 -0.68 -5.66 3.65
CA TYR A 111 -0.79 -6.29 4.95
C TYR A 111 -1.85 -7.39 4.98
N ARG A 112 -1.76 -8.27 5.97
CA ARG A 112 -2.83 -9.21 6.31
C ARG A 112 -2.94 -9.35 7.82
N ILE A 113 -4.18 -9.42 8.31
CA ILE A 113 -4.45 -9.66 9.73
C ILE A 113 -4.39 -11.17 9.96
N VAL A 114 -3.50 -11.61 10.85
CA VAL A 114 -3.32 -13.02 11.22
C VAL A 114 -4.21 -13.38 12.41
N THR A 115 -4.39 -12.45 13.33
CA THR A 115 -5.27 -12.60 14.50
C THR A 115 -5.89 -11.24 14.78
N GLU A 116 -7.22 -11.16 14.80
CA GLU A 116 -7.91 -9.90 15.10
C GLU A 116 -7.74 -9.51 16.57
N GLY A 117 -7.45 -8.23 16.80
CA GLY A 117 -7.47 -7.63 18.14
C GLY A 117 -8.86 -7.13 18.50
N THR A 118 -9.17 -7.14 19.79
CA THR A 118 -10.48 -6.72 20.30
C THR A 118 -10.42 -5.43 21.12
N GLY A 119 -9.23 -4.96 21.47
CA GLY A 119 -9.09 -3.74 22.26
C GLY A 119 -9.17 -2.46 21.44
N ARG A 120 -8.74 -1.36 22.07
CA ARG A 120 -8.72 -0.03 21.45
C ARG A 120 -7.65 0.06 20.37
N VAL A 121 -7.77 1.06 19.52
CA VAL A 121 -6.78 1.41 18.50
C VAL A 121 -5.80 2.44 19.09
N PRO A 122 -4.48 2.31 18.89
CA PRO A 122 -3.52 3.30 19.37
C PRO A 122 -3.75 4.69 18.77
N THR A 123 -3.56 5.71 19.58
CA THR A 123 -3.35 7.09 19.12
C THR A 123 -1.86 7.36 18.93
N LEU A 124 -1.53 8.46 18.24
CA LEU A 124 -0.14 8.85 18.00
C LEU A 124 0.70 9.05 19.27
N ASN A 125 0.07 9.45 20.38
CA ASN A 125 0.75 9.77 21.63
C ASN A 125 0.80 8.59 22.60
N ASP A 126 0.16 7.47 22.26
CA ASP A 126 0.13 6.31 23.13
C ASP A 126 1.49 5.61 23.15
N ARG A 127 1.81 5.00 24.30
CA ARG A 127 2.92 4.05 24.39
C ARG A 127 2.37 2.66 24.09
N VAL A 128 2.96 1.98 23.12
CA VAL A 128 2.51 0.65 22.67
C VAL A 128 3.56 -0.38 23.03
N LYS A 129 3.11 -1.49 23.63
CA LYS A 129 3.92 -2.68 23.83
C LYS A 129 3.74 -3.61 22.65
N VAL A 130 4.83 -3.95 21.98
CA VAL A 130 4.81 -4.68 20.70
C VAL A 130 5.79 -5.85 20.76
N ASP A 131 5.36 -6.98 20.17
CA ASP A 131 6.28 -8.01 19.71
C ASP A 131 6.46 -7.86 18.19
N ASP A 132 7.69 -7.90 17.69
CA ASP A 132 7.96 -7.89 16.27
C ASP A 132 8.96 -8.96 15.84
N ILE A 133 8.68 -9.55 14.67
CA ILE A 133 9.56 -10.50 14.02
C ILE A 133 9.76 -10.06 12.58
N TRP A 134 11.02 -10.05 12.15
CA TRP A 134 11.43 -9.54 10.85
C TRP A 134 12.09 -10.63 10.02
N TRP A 135 11.75 -10.72 8.74
CA TRP A 135 12.33 -11.65 7.77
C TRP A 135 12.75 -10.93 6.50
N ARG A 136 13.79 -11.44 5.84
CA ARG A 136 14.30 -10.88 4.57
C ARG A 136 13.47 -11.32 3.37
N ASP A 137 13.08 -12.59 3.34
CA ASP A 137 12.58 -13.23 2.11
C ASP A 137 11.11 -13.64 2.17
N ALA A 138 10.62 -14.17 3.31
CA ALA A 138 9.23 -14.59 3.49
C ALA A 138 8.88 -14.79 4.99
N PHE A 139 7.59 -14.84 5.33
CA PHE A 139 7.08 -14.98 6.71
C PHE A 139 7.32 -16.37 7.35
N ASP A 140 7.65 -17.38 6.56
CA ASP A 140 7.73 -18.80 6.96
C ASP A 140 9.15 -19.35 6.97
N SER A 141 10.16 -18.51 6.73
CA SER A 141 11.56 -18.94 6.77
C SER A 141 11.99 -19.16 8.23
N GLN A 142 11.76 -20.38 8.74
CA GLN A 142 11.99 -20.82 10.13
C GLN A 142 13.41 -20.52 10.65
N ASN A 143 14.41 -20.46 9.77
CA ASN A 143 15.80 -20.20 10.15
C ASN A 143 16.31 -18.79 9.78
N ASN A 144 15.47 -17.91 9.20
CA ASN A 144 15.90 -16.61 8.67
C ASN A 144 15.18 -15.42 9.30
N ALA A 145 14.67 -15.57 10.53
CA ALA A 145 14.25 -14.41 11.31
C ALA A 145 15.49 -13.53 11.56
N PHE A 146 15.47 -12.31 11.01
CA PHE A 146 16.56 -11.34 11.14
C PHE A 146 16.54 -10.69 12.53
N PHE A 147 15.35 -10.42 13.07
CA PHE A 147 15.12 -9.97 14.44
C PHE A 147 13.85 -10.60 15.00
N ASP A 148 13.86 -10.95 16.29
CA ASP A 148 12.69 -11.28 17.11
C ASP A 148 12.80 -10.43 18.40
N ARG A 149 11.99 -9.38 18.51
CA ARG A 149 11.96 -8.51 19.68
C ARG A 149 10.60 -8.64 20.35
N ARG A 150 10.60 -8.92 21.65
CA ARG A 150 9.38 -9.12 22.42
C ARG A 150 9.22 -8.08 23.52
N GLY A 151 7.99 -7.64 23.73
CA GLY A 151 7.58 -6.74 24.80
C GLY A 151 8.26 -5.37 24.75
N LYS A 152 8.67 -4.90 23.57
CA LYS A 152 9.29 -3.57 23.44
C LYS A 152 8.21 -2.49 23.54
N VAL A 153 8.49 -1.46 24.32
CA VAL A 153 7.58 -0.32 24.50
C VAL A 153 8.13 0.88 23.73
N TRP A 154 7.33 1.41 22.82
CA TRP A 154 7.66 2.57 21.96
C TRP A 154 6.49 3.54 21.95
N LEU A 155 6.71 4.81 21.62
CA LEU A 155 5.59 5.67 21.27
C LEU A 155 5.07 5.26 19.89
N ALA A 156 3.75 5.28 19.70
CA ALA A 156 3.16 5.03 18.38
C ALA A 156 3.70 6.01 17.31
N SER A 157 4.10 7.22 17.73
CA SER A 157 4.74 8.21 16.88
C SER A 157 6.16 7.86 16.41
N ASP A 158 6.88 6.99 17.11
CA ASP A 158 8.28 6.66 16.80
C ASP A 158 8.41 5.71 15.60
N TRP A 159 7.33 5.01 15.26
CA TRP A 159 7.26 4.20 14.06
C TRP A 159 7.19 5.07 12.82
N VAL A 160 7.77 4.60 11.72
CA VAL A 160 7.87 5.35 10.45
C VAL A 160 7.18 4.61 9.30
N GLY A 161 6.77 5.37 8.28
CA GLY A 161 6.23 4.85 7.03
C GLY A 161 5.09 3.84 7.22
N CYS A 162 5.24 2.69 6.57
CA CYS A 162 4.23 1.62 6.58
C CYS A 162 3.96 1.03 7.97
N LEU A 163 4.95 1.02 8.86
CA LEU A 163 4.80 0.44 10.19
C LEU A 163 4.00 1.36 11.11
N ARG A 164 4.15 2.68 10.93
CA ARG A 164 3.33 3.66 11.65
C ARG A 164 1.86 3.51 11.27
N GLU A 165 1.59 3.45 9.97
CA GLU A 165 0.25 3.25 9.45
C GLU A 165 -0.36 1.92 9.95
N ALA A 166 0.43 0.84 9.92
CA ALA A 166 0.00 -0.44 10.46
C ALA A 166 -0.33 -0.33 11.96
N MET A 167 0.58 0.23 12.77
CA MET A 167 0.39 0.35 14.21
C MET A 167 -0.87 1.15 14.57
N LEU A 168 -1.11 2.28 13.91
CA LEU A 168 -2.26 3.15 14.15
C LEU A 168 -3.59 2.59 13.62
N SER A 169 -3.55 1.48 12.89
CA SER A 169 -4.76 0.79 12.41
C SER A 169 -4.91 -0.60 13.02
N MET A 170 -4.02 -1.01 13.92
CA MET A 170 -4.13 -2.25 14.69
C MET A 170 -5.00 -2.05 15.93
N ARG A 171 -5.68 -3.11 16.35
CA ARG A 171 -6.32 -3.18 17.68
C ARG A 171 -5.42 -3.89 18.68
N GLU A 172 -5.53 -3.54 19.95
CA GLU A 172 -4.86 -4.29 21.01
C GLU A 172 -5.24 -5.78 20.97
N GLY A 173 -4.24 -6.66 21.05
CA GLY A 173 -4.33 -8.10 20.83
C GLY A 173 -4.12 -8.55 19.38
N GLU A 174 -4.12 -7.63 18.41
CA GLU A 174 -4.00 -7.96 16.99
C GLU A 174 -2.59 -8.44 16.63
N THR A 175 -2.52 -9.45 15.75
CA THR A 175 -1.31 -9.84 15.04
C THR A 175 -1.47 -9.57 13.55
N ARG A 176 -0.54 -8.81 12.97
CA ARG A 176 -0.58 -8.38 11.58
C ARG A 176 0.75 -8.66 10.90
N GLN A 177 0.69 -9.13 9.67
CA GLN A 177 1.84 -9.26 8.78
C GLN A 177 1.83 -8.13 7.77
N VAL A 178 2.96 -7.44 7.63
CA VAL A 178 3.15 -6.28 6.75
C VAL A 178 4.32 -6.55 5.81
N ILE A 179 4.12 -6.27 4.53
CA ILE A 179 5.17 -6.30 3.52
C ILE A 179 5.62 -4.87 3.28
N ILE A 180 6.86 -4.59 3.64
CA ILE A 180 7.49 -3.29 3.42
C ILE A 180 7.78 -3.13 1.92
N PRO A 181 7.47 -1.96 1.33
CA PRO A 181 7.85 -1.65 -0.04
C PRO A 181 9.36 -1.82 -0.29
N ALA A 182 9.73 -2.21 -1.52
CA ALA A 182 11.11 -2.60 -1.85
C ALA A 182 12.09 -1.42 -2.00
N ASP A 183 11.58 -0.20 -2.05
CA ASP A 183 12.37 1.03 -2.03
C ASP A 183 13.05 1.26 -0.68
N ASP A 184 12.52 0.71 0.40
CA ASP A 184 13.12 0.74 1.72
C ASP A 184 14.21 -0.34 1.88
N ARG A 185 15.43 -0.01 1.42
CA ARG A 185 16.58 -0.93 1.42
C ARG A 185 17.17 -1.20 2.80
N TYR A 186 16.79 -0.45 3.82
CA TYR A 186 17.41 -0.52 5.14
C TYR A 186 16.78 -1.60 6.02
N TYR A 187 15.54 -2.00 5.73
CA TYR A 187 14.80 -2.90 6.58
C TYR A 187 14.48 -4.23 5.91
N PRO A 188 14.38 -5.33 6.69
CA PRO A 188 13.84 -6.59 6.19
C PRO A 188 12.42 -6.38 5.66
N ARG A 189 12.10 -7.05 4.55
CA ARG A 189 10.89 -6.76 3.77
C ARG A 189 9.61 -7.29 4.41
N TYR A 190 9.70 -8.29 5.27
CA TYR A 190 8.54 -8.98 5.85
C TYR A 190 8.57 -8.80 7.35
N VAL A 191 7.50 -8.28 7.94
CA VAL A 191 7.41 -8.05 9.38
C VAL A 191 6.07 -8.53 9.94
N GLN A 192 6.12 -9.24 11.05
CA GLN A 192 4.95 -9.61 11.83
C GLN A 192 4.96 -8.78 13.10
N LEU A 193 3.93 -7.96 13.26
CA LEU A 193 3.70 -7.12 14.42
C LEU A 193 2.60 -7.73 15.26
N ARG A 194 2.79 -7.78 16.57
CA ARG A 194 1.74 -8.09 17.55
C ARG A 194 1.62 -6.93 18.52
N LEU A 195 0.46 -6.29 18.54
CA LEU A 195 0.16 -5.22 19.49
C LEU A 195 -0.30 -5.86 20.80
N VAL A 196 0.60 -5.90 21.78
CA VAL A 196 0.38 -6.60 23.05
C VAL A 196 -0.52 -5.79 23.97
N SER A 197 -0.21 -4.50 24.15
CA SER A 197 -0.99 -3.59 24.99
C SER A 197 -0.74 -2.13 24.62
N ILE A 198 -1.63 -1.25 25.07
CA ILE A 198 -1.52 0.20 24.90
C ILE A 198 -1.59 0.86 26.28
N GLU A 199 -0.53 1.57 26.66
CA GLU A 199 -0.36 2.24 27.95
C GLU A 199 -0.86 3.69 27.93
#